data_AF-A0A9D5ALN8-F1
#
_entry.id   AF-A0A9D5ALN8-F1
#
_cell.length_a   1.000
_cell.length_b   1.000
_cell.length_c   1.000
_cell.angle_alpha   90.00
_cell.angle_beta   90.00
_cell.angle_gamma   90.00
#
_symmetry.space_group_name_H-M   'P 1'
#
loop_
_entity.id
_entity.type
_entity.pdbx_description
1 polymer ?
#
loop_
_entity_poly.entity_id
_entity_poly.type
_entity_poly.pdbx_seq_one_letter_code
_entity_poly.pdbx_strand_id
1 'polypeptide(L)'
;FFEHGSSEQIRELADQLTGHVLTLSLQMYGCRVIQKAIEVVHLDQQTKMVTELDGQIMRCVRDQNGNHVIQKCIECVPEGEIRFIVSTFYDQVVTMSTHPYGCRVIQRVLEYCHDPKTQQIMMDEILQCVCMLAQDQYGNYVVQHVLEHGKPEEHSAIIKELTGQIVQMSQQKFASNVIEKCLCFGTDAERQAIVNEMIGSTDDNEPLQVMMKDQFANYVVQKVLETCDDQQL
;
A
#
# COMPACT_ATOMS: atom_id res chain seq x y z
N PHE A 1 -29.45 -5.10 -10.02
CA PHE A 1 -30.37 -5.01 -8.87
C PHE A 1 -29.74 -4.29 -7.68
N PHE A 2 -28.52 -4.62 -7.22
CA PHE A 2 -27.88 -3.89 -6.11
C PHE A 2 -27.69 -2.36 -6.32
N GLU A 3 -27.71 -1.85 -7.56
CA GLU A 3 -27.58 -0.41 -7.85
C GLU A 3 -28.91 0.34 -7.95
N HIS A 4 -30.02 -0.35 -8.19
CA HIS A 4 -31.30 0.27 -8.57
C HIS A 4 -32.53 -0.36 -7.89
N GLY A 5 -32.33 -1.38 -7.06
CA GLY A 5 -33.39 -2.02 -6.30
C GLY A 5 -33.81 -1.17 -5.10
N SER A 6 -35.02 -1.39 -4.61
CA SER A 6 -35.43 -0.83 -3.32
C SER A 6 -34.55 -1.40 -2.20
N SER A 7 -34.49 -0.71 -1.05
CA SER A 7 -33.77 -1.22 0.13
C SER A 7 -34.24 -2.62 0.55
N GLU A 8 -35.53 -2.92 0.41
CA GLU A 8 -36.09 -4.26 0.67
C GLU A 8 -35.57 -5.31 -0.33
N GLN A 9 -35.56 -4.99 -1.63
CA GLN A 9 -35.04 -5.92 -2.66
C GLN A 9 -33.55 -6.17 -2.48
N ILE A 10 -32.77 -5.14 -2.16
CA ILE A 10 -31.34 -5.25 -1.86
C ILE A 10 -31.14 -6.15 -0.64
N ARG A 11 -31.94 -5.94 0.41
CA ARG A 11 -31.89 -6.74 1.63
C ARG A 11 -32.19 -8.21 1.36
N GLU A 12 -33.28 -8.51 0.67
CA GLU A 12 -33.65 -9.88 0.30
C GLU A 12 -32.57 -10.56 -0.53
N LEU A 13 -31.99 -9.87 -1.52
CA LEU A 13 -30.91 -10.41 -2.33
C LEU A 13 -29.66 -10.71 -1.50
N ALA A 14 -29.28 -9.82 -0.58
CA ALA A 14 -28.15 -10.05 0.31
C ALA A 14 -28.39 -11.22 1.28
N ASP A 15 -29.62 -11.40 1.75
CA ASP A 15 -29.98 -12.56 2.58
C ASP A 15 -29.82 -13.87 1.80
N GLN A 16 -30.06 -13.90 0.48
CA GLN A 16 -29.78 -15.07 -0.36
C GLN A 16 -28.29 -15.35 -0.59
N LEU A 17 -27.41 -14.36 -0.38
CA LEU A 17 -25.96 -14.54 -0.47
C LEU A 17 -25.37 -15.14 0.81
N THR A 18 -26.10 -15.03 1.93
CA THR A 18 -25.66 -15.54 3.24
C THR A 18 -25.54 -17.06 3.19
N GLY A 19 -24.45 -17.59 3.75
CA GLY A 19 -24.04 -18.99 3.69
C GLY A 19 -23.21 -19.33 2.44
N HIS A 20 -23.06 -18.40 1.51
CA HIS A 20 -22.34 -18.58 0.25
C HIS A 20 -21.23 -17.56 0.02
N VAL A 21 -21.00 -16.62 0.96
CA VAL A 21 -20.11 -15.47 0.74
C VAL A 21 -18.71 -15.94 0.38
N LEU A 22 -18.09 -16.78 1.21
CA LEU A 22 -16.75 -17.31 0.96
C LEU A 22 -16.63 -18.01 -0.40
N THR A 23 -17.62 -18.84 -0.75
CA THR A 23 -17.60 -19.61 -2.00
C THR A 23 -17.67 -18.66 -3.19
N LEU A 24 -18.54 -17.66 -3.14
CA LEU A 24 -18.71 -16.67 -4.20
C LEU A 24 -17.51 -15.72 -4.29
N SER A 25 -16.89 -15.35 -3.16
CA SER A 25 -15.70 -14.50 -3.14
C SER A 25 -14.52 -15.06 -3.93
N LEU A 26 -14.40 -16.39 -4.00
CA LEU A 26 -13.34 -17.09 -4.73
C LEU A 26 -13.69 -17.36 -6.20
N GLN A 27 -14.89 -16.96 -6.65
CA GLN A 27 -15.34 -17.13 -8.03
C GLN A 27 -15.20 -15.83 -8.84
N MET A 28 -14.79 -15.96 -10.11
CA MET A 28 -14.54 -14.82 -11.01
C MET A 28 -15.73 -13.87 -11.18
N TYR A 29 -16.95 -14.39 -11.20
CA TYR A 29 -18.17 -13.59 -11.30
C TYR A 29 -18.81 -13.34 -9.92
N GLY A 30 -18.77 -14.34 -9.04
CA GLY A 30 -19.33 -14.25 -7.68
C GLY A 30 -18.69 -13.13 -6.87
N CYS A 31 -17.37 -12.93 -6.99
CA CYS A 31 -16.66 -11.90 -6.23
C CYS A 31 -17.16 -10.49 -6.56
N ARG A 32 -17.62 -10.25 -7.80
CA ARG A 32 -18.18 -8.96 -8.22
C ARG A 32 -19.53 -8.69 -7.55
N VAL A 33 -20.34 -9.73 -7.40
CA VAL A 33 -21.62 -9.65 -6.68
C VAL A 33 -21.38 -9.39 -5.20
N ILE A 34 -20.42 -10.10 -4.57
CA ILE A 34 -20.08 -9.89 -3.15
C ILE A 34 -19.54 -8.49 -2.91
N GLN A 35 -18.62 -7.99 -3.74
CA GLN A 35 -18.13 -6.61 -3.65
C GLN A 35 -19.29 -5.61 -3.70
N LYS A 36 -20.16 -5.73 -4.71
CA LYS A 36 -21.30 -4.82 -4.88
C LYS A 36 -22.27 -4.89 -3.71
N ALA A 37 -22.53 -6.08 -3.17
CA ALA A 37 -23.38 -6.26 -2.01
C ALA A 37 -22.78 -5.53 -0.78
N ILE A 38 -21.50 -5.75 -0.48
CA ILE A 38 -20.82 -5.08 0.64
C ILE A 38 -20.87 -3.55 0.51
N GLU A 39 -20.80 -3.00 -0.71
CA GLU A 39 -20.88 -1.54 -0.94
C GLU A 39 -22.24 -0.91 -0.57
N VAL A 40 -23.34 -1.65 -0.72
CA VAL A 40 -24.68 -1.05 -0.73
C VAL A 40 -25.60 -1.53 0.38
N VAL A 41 -25.31 -2.68 0.99
CA VAL A 41 -26.14 -3.24 2.06
C VAL A 41 -25.91 -2.50 3.38
N HIS A 42 -26.88 -2.61 4.29
CA HIS A 42 -26.77 -2.02 5.62
C HIS A 42 -25.72 -2.74 6.48
N LEU A 43 -25.20 -2.03 7.48
CA LEU A 43 -24.12 -2.52 8.35
C LEU A 43 -24.43 -3.90 8.97
N ASP A 44 -25.68 -4.16 9.37
CA ASP A 44 -26.06 -5.45 9.95
C ASP A 44 -25.90 -6.62 8.97
N GLN A 45 -26.10 -6.38 7.67
CA GLN A 45 -25.85 -7.36 6.61
C GLN A 45 -24.38 -7.41 6.23
N GLN A 46 -23.69 -6.26 6.16
CA GLN A 46 -22.24 -6.23 5.95
C GLN A 46 -21.52 -7.11 6.98
N THR A 47 -21.77 -6.88 8.29
CA THR A 47 -21.15 -7.64 9.39
C THR A 47 -21.42 -9.15 9.26
N LYS A 48 -22.66 -9.56 8.95
CA LYS A 48 -23.01 -10.98 8.74
C LYS A 48 -22.21 -11.57 7.58
N MET A 49 -22.16 -10.88 6.45
CA MET A 49 -21.47 -11.34 5.26
C MET A 49 -19.96 -11.47 5.48
N VAL A 50 -19.33 -10.46 6.10
CA VAL A 50 -17.87 -10.51 6.32
C VAL A 50 -17.48 -11.58 7.33
N THR A 51 -18.33 -11.89 8.32
CA THR A 51 -18.08 -12.92 9.32
C THR A 51 -17.92 -14.31 8.69
N GLU A 52 -18.56 -14.60 7.55
CA GLU A 52 -18.37 -15.86 6.81
C GLU A 52 -16.94 -16.05 6.26
N LEU A 53 -16.16 -14.97 6.17
CA LEU A 53 -14.77 -15.02 5.73
C LEU A 53 -13.79 -15.33 6.87
N ASP A 54 -14.26 -15.34 8.12
CA ASP A 54 -13.43 -15.60 9.29
C ASP A 54 -12.75 -16.98 9.20
N GLY A 55 -11.49 -17.03 9.60
CA GLY A 55 -10.62 -18.20 9.43
C GLY A 55 -10.17 -18.49 7.99
N GLN A 56 -10.60 -17.72 6.98
CA GLN A 56 -10.23 -17.90 5.57
C GLN A 56 -9.60 -16.65 4.93
N ILE A 57 -9.31 -15.62 5.72
CA ILE A 57 -8.80 -14.32 5.24
C ILE A 57 -7.56 -14.46 4.38
N MET A 58 -6.52 -15.17 4.84
CA MET A 58 -5.28 -15.35 4.06
C MET A 58 -5.48 -16.13 2.76
N ARG A 59 -6.47 -17.02 2.71
CA ARG A 59 -6.85 -17.73 1.48
C ARG A 59 -7.48 -16.75 0.50
N CYS A 60 -8.40 -15.90 0.96
CA CYS A 60 -9.01 -14.88 0.13
C CYS A 60 -7.99 -13.86 -0.38
N VAL A 61 -7.09 -13.36 0.47
CA VAL A 61 -6.04 -12.40 0.07
C VAL A 61 -5.12 -12.95 -1.02
N ARG A 62 -4.79 -14.25 -0.97
CA ARG A 62 -3.92 -14.90 -1.97
C ARG A 62 -4.66 -15.33 -3.23
N ASP A 63 -5.99 -15.20 -3.27
CA ASP A 63 -6.81 -15.56 -4.43
C ASP A 63 -6.98 -14.36 -5.38
N GLN A 64 -6.96 -14.64 -6.68
CA GLN A 64 -7.12 -13.63 -7.74
C GLN A 64 -8.47 -12.88 -7.70
N ASN A 65 -9.51 -13.49 -7.10
CA ASN A 65 -10.84 -12.92 -6.95
C ASN A 65 -11.07 -12.44 -5.51
N GLY A 66 -10.71 -13.27 -4.54
CA GLY A 66 -10.95 -13.06 -3.11
C GLY A 66 -10.28 -11.80 -2.57
N ASN A 67 -9.10 -11.42 -3.08
CA ASN A 67 -8.38 -10.24 -2.62
C ASN A 67 -9.22 -8.96 -2.80
N HIS A 68 -10.00 -8.88 -3.87
CA HIS A 68 -10.88 -7.74 -4.14
C HIS A 68 -12.03 -7.66 -3.15
N VAL A 69 -12.52 -8.80 -2.67
CA VAL A 69 -13.54 -8.83 -1.61
C VAL A 69 -12.94 -8.35 -0.29
N ILE A 70 -11.73 -8.79 0.07
CA ILE A 70 -11.06 -8.33 1.31
C ILE A 70 -10.79 -6.83 1.27
N GLN A 71 -10.31 -6.29 0.14
CA GLN A 71 -10.19 -4.84 -0.05
C GLN A 71 -11.53 -4.14 0.17
N LYS A 72 -12.62 -4.68 -0.38
CA LYS A 72 -13.95 -4.08 -0.23
C LYS A 72 -14.47 -4.13 1.20
N CYS A 73 -14.19 -5.20 1.95
CA CYS A 73 -14.49 -5.25 3.37
C CYS A 73 -13.79 -4.10 4.12
N ILE A 74 -12.51 -3.85 3.83
CA ILE A 74 -11.71 -2.80 4.48
C ILE A 74 -12.21 -1.40 4.11
N GLU A 75 -12.60 -1.18 2.85
CA GLU A 75 -13.09 0.12 2.37
C GLU A 75 -14.49 0.49 2.91
N CYS A 76 -15.37 -0.50 3.08
CA CYS A 76 -16.81 -0.23 3.27
C CYS A 76 -17.34 -0.61 4.65
N VAL A 77 -16.62 -1.40 5.44
CA VAL A 77 -17.08 -1.88 6.75
C VAL A 77 -16.26 -1.21 7.86
N PRO A 78 -16.89 -0.66 8.91
CA PRO A 78 -16.17 -0.05 10.03
C PRO A 78 -15.10 -0.97 10.62
N GLU A 79 -13.91 -0.44 10.89
CA GLU A 79 -12.74 -1.21 11.38
C GLU A 79 -13.07 -2.11 12.58
N GLY A 80 -13.93 -1.64 13.50
CA GLY A 80 -14.37 -2.41 14.67
C GLY A 80 -15.05 -3.74 14.34
N GLU A 81 -15.75 -3.83 13.20
CA GLU A 81 -16.47 -5.02 12.74
C GLU A 81 -15.57 -5.97 11.94
N ILE A 82 -14.45 -5.49 11.41
CA ILE A 82 -13.50 -6.26 10.59
C ILE A 82 -12.16 -6.49 11.29
N ARG A 83 -12.11 -6.34 12.62
CA ARG A 83 -10.86 -6.50 13.39
C ARG A 83 -10.21 -7.86 13.16
N PHE A 84 -10.97 -8.93 12.98
CA PHE A 84 -10.47 -10.27 12.68
C PHE A 84 -9.76 -10.34 11.30
N ILE A 85 -10.19 -9.52 10.34
CA ILE A 85 -9.50 -9.36 9.04
C ILE A 85 -8.17 -8.63 9.27
N VAL A 86 -8.21 -7.48 9.93
CA VAL A 86 -7.04 -6.62 10.14
C VAL A 86 -5.97 -7.35 10.97
N SER A 87 -6.35 -8.01 12.06
CA SER A 87 -5.40 -8.71 12.93
C SER A 87 -4.77 -9.94 12.28
N THR A 88 -5.30 -10.44 11.17
CA THR A 88 -4.67 -11.51 10.40
C THR A 88 -3.36 -11.06 9.73
N PHE A 89 -3.19 -9.75 9.52
CA PHE A 89 -2.00 -9.19 8.90
C PHE A 89 -0.85 -8.91 9.86
N TYR A 90 -1.10 -8.90 11.17
CA TYR A 90 -0.04 -8.72 12.16
C TYR A 90 0.97 -9.88 12.05
N ASP A 91 2.26 -9.55 12.09
CA ASP A 91 3.39 -10.45 11.80
C ASP A 91 3.42 -11.02 10.36
N GLN A 92 2.61 -10.46 9.46
CA GLN A 92 2.52 -10.86 8.04
C GLN A 92 2.63 -9.66 7.09
N VAL A 93 2.83 -8.44 7.59
CA VAL A 93 2.74 -7.21 6.79
C VAL A 93 3.77 -7.23 5.67
N VAL A 94 5.01 -7.60 5.97
CA VAL A 94 6.09 -7.70 4.97
C VAL A 94 5.81 -8.78 3.93
N THR A 95 5.33 -9.95 4.38
CA THR A 95 4.98 -11.08 3.50
C THR A 95 3.85 -10.69 2.54
N MET A 96 2.85 -9.95 3.02
CA MET A 96 1.73 -9.49 2.19
C MET A 96 2.14 -8.31 1.31
N SER A 97 3.00 -7.41 1.77
CA SER A 97 3.50 -6.28 0.98
C SER A 97 4.28 -6.73 -0.26
N THR A 98 4.93 -7.90 -0.21
CA THR A 98 5.67 -8.51 -1.33
C THR A 98 4.83 -9.49 -2.16
N HIS A 99 3.53 -9.60 -1.88
CA HIS A 99 2.61 -10.46 -2.62
C HIS A 99 1.81 -9.66 -3.67
N PRO A 100 1.62 -10.18 -4.91
CA PRO A 100 0.95 -9.47 -6.00
C PRO A 100 -0.45 -8.92 -5.67
N TYR A 101 -1.18 -9.61 -4.81
CA TYR A 101 -2.51 -9.19 -4.35
C TYR A 101 -2.47 -8.63 -2.92
N GLY A 102 -1.52 -9.09 -2.12
CA GLY A 102 -1.43 -8.73 -0.70
C GLY A 102 -1.04 -7.27 -0.53
N CYS A 103 -0.17 -6.75 -1.40
CA CYS A 103 0.30 -5.37 -1.33
C CYS A 103 -0.85 -4.36 -1.46
N ARG A 104 -1.87 -4.69 -2.26
CA ARG A 104 -3.08 -3.89 -2.42
C ARG A 104 -3.94 -3.92 -1.17
N VAL A 105 -4.05 -5.09 -0.52
CA VAL A 105 -4.79 -5.21 0.74
C VAL A 105 -4.08 -4.44 1.85
N ILE A 106 -2.74 -4.50 1.95
CA ILE A 106 -1.96 -3.72 2.91
C ILE A 106 -2.17 -2.21 2.70
N GLN A 107 -2.16 -1.73 1.44
CA GLN A 107 -2.49 -0.33 1.14
C GLN A 107 -3.90 0.05 1.63
N ARG A 108 -4.92 -0.80 1.43
CA ARG A 108 -6.27 -0.53 1.97
C ARG A 108 -6.29 -0.45 3.50
N VAL A 109 -5.53 -1.31 4.20
CA VAL A 109 -5.44 -1.24 5.66
C VAL A 109 -4.84 0.09 6.10
N LEU A 110 -3.75 0.53 5.45
CA LEU A 110 -3.12 1.82 5.75
C LEU A 110 -4.07 3.01 5.50
N GLU A 111 -4.90 2.94 4.45
CA GLU A 111 -5.82 4.01 4.05
C GLU A 111 -7.09 4.11 4.92
N TYR A 112 -7.68 2.97 5.32
CA TYR A 112 -9.04 2.93 5.89
C TYR A 112 -9.10 2.46 7.35
N CYS A 113 -8.04 1.89 7.90
CA CYS A 113 -7.97 1.53 9.31
C CYS A 113 -7.27 2.67 10.07
N HIS A 114 -7.88 3.20 11.12
CA HIS A 114 -7.37 4.37 11.85
C HIS A 114 -7.13 4.10 13.33
N ASP A 115 -7.40 2.88 13.81
CA ASP A 115 -7.01 2.48 15.15
C ASP A 115 -5.49 2.70 15.35
N PRO A 116 -5.08 3.44 16.38
CA PRO A 116 -3.66 3.76 16.60
C PRO A 116 -2.79 2.52 16.76
N LYS A 117 -3.31 1.43 17.34
CA LYS A 117 -2.56 0.20 17.53
C LYS A 117 -2.41 -0.54 16.20
N THR A 118 -3.46 -0.61 15.37
CA THR A 118 -3.34 -1.14 14.00
C THR A 118 -2.26 -0.37 13.24
N GLN A 119 -2.38 0.96 13.16
CA GLN A 119 -1.44 1.81 12.42
C GLN A 119 0.00 1.64 12.92
N GLN A 120 0.21 1.59 14.23
CA GLN A 120 1.53 1.37 14.82
C GLN A 120 2.13 0.02 14.43
N ILE A 121 1.39 -1.09 14.56
CA ILE A 121 1.89 -2.43 14.19
C ILE A 121 2.27 -2.49 12.71
N MET A 122 1.40 -1.96 11.85
CA MET A 122 1.64 -1.95 10.40
C MET A 122 2.92 -1.17 10.05
N MET A 123 3.09 0.00 10.65
CA MET A 123 4.26 0.84 10.42
C MET A 123 5.54 0.26 11.00
N ASP A 124 5.50 -0.33 12.20
CA ASP A 124 6.67 -0.97 12.82
C ASP A 124 7.23 -2.09 11.93
N GLU A 125 6.36 -2.93 11.35
CA GLU A 125 6.79 -3.99 10.43
C GLU A 125 7.34 -3.46 9.10
N ILE A 126 6.71 -2.42 8.52
CA ILE A 126 7.17 -1.79 7.27
C ILE A 126 8.54 -1.15 7.47
N LEU A 127 8.72 -0.38 8.55
CA LEU A 127 9.94 0.37 8.83
C LEU A 127 11.15 -0.56 9.08
N GLN A 128 10.93 -1.76 9.63
CA GLN A 128 11.99 -2.76 9.78
C GLN A 128 12.50 -3.35 8.44
N CYS A 129 11.76 -3.17 7.35
CA CYS A 129 12.03 -3.81 6.07
C CYS A 129 12.04 -2.85 4.86
N VAL A 130 12.18 -1.53 5.08
CA VAL A 130 12.11 -0.50 4.02
C VAL A 130 13.00 -0.82 2.83
N CYS A 131 14.28 -1.13 3.06
CA CYS A 131 15.26 -1.38 2.00
C CYS A 131 14.88 -2.59 1.14
N MET A 132 14.33 -3.63 1.76
CA MET A 132 13.89 -4.84 1.07
C MET A 132 12.60 -4.58 0.30
N LEU A 133 11.63 -3.92 0.92
CA LEU A 133 10.35 -3.57 0.29
C LEU A 133 10.56 -2.63 -0.89
N ALA A 134 11.42 -1.62 -0.77
CA ALA A 134 11.71 -0.66 -1.84
C ALA A 134 12.26 -1.33 -3.11
N GLN A 135 13.00 -2.42 -2.97
CA GLN A 135 13.57 -3.18 -4.09
C GLN A 135 12.61 -4.25 -4.63
N ASP A 136 11.57 -4.62 -3.88
CA ASP A 136 10.61 -5.62 -4.32
C ASP A 136 9.63 -5.06 -5.37
N GLN A 137 9.23 -5.90 -6.33
CA GLN A 137 8.35 -5.53 -7.44
C GLN A 137 6.94 -5.08 -7.02
N TYR A 138 6.48 -5.48 -5.82
CA TYR A 138 5.19 -5.09 -5.24
C TYR A 138 5.38 -4.22 -3.99
N GLY A 139 6.36 -4.56 -3.14
CA GLY A 139 6.66 -3.87 -1.90
C GLY A 139 6.99 -2.40 -2.10
N ASN A 140 7.61 -2.04 -3.22
CA ASN A 140 7.94 -0.65 -3.52
C ASN A 140 6.69 0.24 -3.53
N TYR A 141 5.54 -0.27 -3.96
CA TYR A 141 4.29 0.48 -3.94
C TYR A 141 3.75 0.71 -2.53
N VAL A 142 4.03 -0.19 -1.57
CA VAL A 142 3.66 0.02 -0.17
C VAL A 142 4.52 1.12 0.44
N VAL A 143 5.83 1.13 0.17
CA VAL A 143 6.73 2.19 0.65
C VAL A 143 6.35 3.55 0.04
N GLN A 144 6.09 3.59 -1.28
CA GLN A 144 5.60 4.80 -1.94
C GLN A 144 4.27 5.28 -1.37
N HIS A 145 3.36 4.35 -1.04
CA HIS A 145 2.08 4.71 -0.44
C HIS A 145 2.24 5.41 0.91
N VAL A 146 3.16 4.92 1.77
CA VAL A 146 3.49 5.59 3.04
C VAL A 146 4.11 6.97 2.77
N LEU A 147 5.01 7.10 1.79
CA LEU A 147 5.61 8.41 1.45
C LEU A 147 4.58 9.43 0.92
N GLU A 148 3.49 8.97 0.30
CA GLU A 148 2.46 9.85 -0.28
C GLU A 148 1.38 10.26 0.73
N HIS A 149 1.01 9.38 1.66
CA HIS A 149 -0.17 9.54 2.51
C HIS A 149 0.12 9.40 4.01
N GLY A 150 1.34 9.00 4.38
CA GLY A 150 1.77 8.81 5.75
C GLY A 150 2.01 10.12 6.48
N LYS A 151 2.45 9.99 7.73
CA LYS A 151 2.81 11.14 8.56
C LYS A 151 4.24 11.59 8.26
N PRO A 152 4.57 12.88 8.49
CA PRO A 152 5.93 13.39 8.28
C PRO A 152 7.00 12.56 9.00
N GLU A 153 6.75 12.09 10.22
CA GLU A 153 7.68 11.22 10.96
C GLU A 153 7.93 9.86 10.29
N GLU A 154 6.93 9.31 9.59
CA GLU A 154 7.03 8.04 8.86
C GLU A 154 7.83 8.25 7.56
N HIS A 155 7.64 9.40 6.89
CA HIS A 155 8.46 9.79 5.74
C HIS A 155 9.93 9.92 6.14
N SER A 156 10.21 10.66 7.22
CA SER A 156 11.55 10.84 7.75
C SER A 156 12.20 9.52 8.14
N ALA A 157 11.44 8.60 8.74
CA ALA A 157 11.93 7.26 9.06
C ALA A 157 12.34 6.49 7.79
N ILE A 158 11.50 6.47 6.75
CA ILE A 158 11.83 5.82 5.47
C ILE A 158 13.07 6.44 4.82
N ILE A 159 13.13 7.78 4.73
CA ILE A 159 14.26 8.47 4.10
C ILE A 159 15.56 8.19 4.86
N LYS A 160 15.51 8.17 6.19
CA LYS A 160 16.65 7.84 7.04
C LYS A 160 17.17 6.43 6.77
N GLU A 161 16.30 5.43 6.64
CA GLU A 161 16.69 4.05 6.32
C GLU A 161 17.28 3.92 4.90
N LEU A 162 16.90 4.81 3.98
CA LEU A 162 17.43 4.82 2.59
C LEU A 162 18.69 5.67 2.43
N THR A 163 19.00 6.55 3.37
CA THR A 163 20.21 7.38 3.34
C THR A 163 21.46 6.51 3.51
N GLY A 164 22.49 6.78 2.71
CA GLY A 164 23.72 5.99 2.60
C GLY A 164 23.69 4.91 1.51
N GLN A 165 22.55 4.73 0.86
CA GLN A 165 22.36 3.79 -0.26
C GLN A 165 21.52 4.38 -1.41
N ILE A 166 21.34 5.70 -1.44
CA ILE A 166 20.57 6.44 -2.46
C ILE A 166 21.07 6.09 -3.86
N VAL A 167 22.38 6.21 -4.10
CA VAL A 167 22.96 5.96 -5.44
C VAL A 167 22.72 4.52 -5.89
N GLN A 168 22.82 3.55 -4.97
CA GLN A 168 22.56 2.14 -5.27
C GLN A 168 21.07 1.91 -5.56
N MET A 169 20.17 2.45 -4.72
CA MET A 169 18.73 2.29 -4.87
C MET A 169 18.18 2.98 -6.12
N SER A 170 18.75 4.13 -6.51
CA SER A 170 18.37 4.82 -7.74
C SER A 170 18.67 4.02 -9.01
N GLN A 171 19.66 3.12 -8.98
CA GLN A 171 20.00 2.24 -10.10
C GLN A 171 19.17 0.95 -10.13
N GLN A 172 18.24 0.77 -9.18
CA GLN A 172 17.34 -0.38 -9.15
C GLN A 172 16.00 -0.03 -9.77
N LYS A 173 15.48 -0.95 -10.61
CA LYS A 173 14.23 -0.78 -11.36
C LYS A 173 13.03 -0.31 -10.51
N PHE A 174 12.91 -0.84 -9.29
CA PHE A 174 11.77 -0.58 -8.41
C PHE A 174 12.09 0.51 -7.39
N ALA A 175 13.27 0.43 -6.76
CA ALA A 175 13.64 1.37 -5.71
C ALA A 175 13.91 2.80 -6.25
N SER A 176 14.24 2.96 -7.54
CA SER A 176 14.36 4.28 -8.15
C SER A 176 13.09 5.12 -7.97
N ASN A 177 11.91 4.52 -8.14
CA ASN A 177 10.63 5.19 -7.93
C ASN A 177 10.42 5.59 -6.46
N VAL A 178 10.94 4.80 -5.51
CA VAL A 178 10.89 5.13 -4.08
C VAL A 178 11.78 6.35 -3.80
N ILE A 179 12.99 6.41 -4.38
CA ILE A 179 13.87 7.57 -4.23
C ILE A 179 13.24 8.83 -4.83
N GLU A 180 12.57 8.73 -5.97
CA GLU A 180 11.80 9.86 -6.53
C GLU A 180 10.73 10.35 -5.56
N LYS A 181 10.00 9.44 -4.87
CA LYS A 181 9.03 9.82 -3.85
C LYS A 181 9.69 10.45 -2.63
N CYS A 182 10.84 9.97 -2.19
CA CYS A 182 11.62 10.61 -1.13
C CYS A 182 11.97 12.06 -1.47
N LEU A 183 12.32 12.36 -2.73
CA LEU A 183 12.57 13.73 -3.19
C LEU A 183 11.30 14.60 -3.17
N CYS A 184 10.16 14.04 -3.57
CA CYS A 184 8.89 14.78 -3.56
C CYS A 184 8.37 15.08 -2.14
N PHE A 185 8.46 14.13 -1.22
CA PHE A 185 7.77 14.17 0.08
C PHE A 185 8.70 14.40 1.28
N GLY A 186 10.01 14.40 1.07
CA GLY A 186 10.99 14.77 2.09
C GLY A 186 11.02 16.28 2.37
N THR A 187 11.49 16.64 3.55
CA THR A 187 11.83 18.02 3.93
C THR A 187 13.02 18.55 3.11
N ASP A 188 13.27 19.87 3.15
CA ASP A 188 14.42 20.47 2.47
C ASP A 188 15.76 19.87 2.92
N ALA A 189 15.90 19.60 4.23
CA ALA A 189 17.11 19.02 4.77
C ALA A 189 17.32 17.58 4.29
N GLU A 190 16.25 16.80 4.21
CA GLU A 190 16.27 15.42 3.71
C GLU A 190 16.55 15.38 2.20
N ARG A 191 15.88 16.23 1.42
CA ARG A 191 16.19 16.41 -0.01
C ARG A 191 17.67 16.75 -0.22
N GLN A 192 18.20 17.70 0.54
CA GLN A 192 19.60 18.09 0.43
C GLN A 192 20.53 16.93 0.80
N ALA A 193 20.18 16.11 1.80
CA ALA A 193 20.96 14.91 2.15
C ALA A 193 20.99 13.90 0.99
N ILE A 194 19.84 13.63 0.35
CA ILE A 194 19.74 12.76 -0.82
C ILE A 194 20.60 13.30 -1.97
N VAL A 195 20.48 14.60 -2.28
CA VAL A 195 21.25 15.26 -3.35
C VAL A 195 22.75 15.23 -3.08
N ASN A 196 23.18 15.49 -1.84
CA ASN A 196 24.58 15.44 -1.46
C ASN A 196 25.18 14.05 -1.68
N GLU A 197 24.43 12.99 -1.40
CA GLU A 197 24.86 11.61 -1.65
C GLU A 197 25.00 11.32 -3.15
N MET A 198 24.07 11.84 -3.97
CA MET A 198 24.12 11.71 -5.43
C MET A 198 25.31 12.43 -6.06
N ILE A 199 25.70 13.60 -5.54
CA ILE A 199 26.87 14.35 -6.01
C ILE A 199 28.16 13.64 -5.59
N GLY A 200 28.18 13.05 -4.39
CA GLY A 200 29.36 12.42 -3.81
C GLY A 200 30.28 13.43 -3.12
N SER A 201 31.33 12.93 -2.47
CA SER A 201 32.27 13.74 -1.67
C SER A 201 33.57 14.11 -2.41
N THR A 202 33.71 13.71 -3.66
CA THR A 202 34.92 13.89 -4.48
C THR A 202 34.68 14.94 -5.56
N ASP A 203 35.69 15.73 -5.88
CA ASP A 203 35.61 16.82 -6.88
C ASP A 203 35.15 16.36 -8.28
N ASP A 204 35.27 15.06 -8.60
CA ASP A 204 34.93 14.50 -9.91
C ASP A 204 33.42 14.21 -10.11
N ASN A 205 32.57 14.34 -9.07
CA ASN A 205 31.13 14.02 -9.09
C ASN A 205 30.81 12.65 -9.75
N GLU A 206 31.67 11.65 -9.56
CA GLU A 206 31.58 10.35 -10.24
C GLU A 206 30.22 9.66 -10.06
N PRO A 207 29.57 9.65 -8.86
CA PRO A 207 28.28 8.99 -8.68
C PRO A 207 27.18 9.60 -9.56
N LEU A 208 27.11 10.94 -9.63
CA LEU A 208 26.12 11.64 -10.45
C LEU A 208 26.29 11.32 -11.93
N GLN A 209 27.53 11.28 -12.42
CA GLN A 209 27.81 10.95 -13.83
C GLN A 209 27.36 9.52 -14.19
N VAL A 210 27.52 8.58 -13.25
CA VAL A 210 27.03 7.19 -13.42
C VAL A 210 25.51 7.19 -13.46
N MET A 211 24.85 7.87 -12.53
CA MET A 211 23.39 7.94 -12.47
C MET A 211 22.77 8.51 -13.74
N MET A 212 23.36 9.56 -14.33
CA MET A 212 22.89 10.17 -15.58
C MET A 212 22.91 9.21 -16.78
N LYS A 213 23.75 8.16 -16.74
CA LYS A 213 23.91 7.18 -17.83
C LYS A 213 23.18 5.87 -17.54
N ASP A 214 22.69 5.67 -16.32
CA ASP A 214 21.96 4.47 -15.93
C ASP A 214 20.49 4.52 -16.38
N GLN A 215 19.94 3.36 -16.72
CA GLN A 215 18.59 3.23 -17.29
C GLN A 215 17.45 3.61 -16.32
N PHE A 216 17.70 3.63 -15.01
CA PHE A 216 16.72 4.00 -13.97
C PHE A 216 17.12 5.29 -13.24
N ALA A 217 18.40 5.41 -12.85
CA ALA A 217 18.84 6.53 -12.03
C ALA A 217 18.77 7.88 -12.76
N ASN A 218 18.76 7.89 -14.10
CA ASN A 218 18.58 9.12 -14.88
C ASN A 218 17.23 9.82 -14.60
N TYR A 219 16.19 9.05 -14.23
CA TYR A 219 14.89 9.61 -13.84
C TYR A 219 14.96 10.27 -12.46
N VAL A 220 15.74 9.69 -11.53
CA VAL A 220 15.98 10.30 -10.20
C VAL A 220 16.74 11.62 -10.35
N VAL A 221 17.75 11.68 -11.23
CA VAL A 221 18.47 12.94 -11.52
C VAL A 221 17.54 13.99 -12.09
N GLN A 222 16.65 13.63 -13.02
CA GLN A 222 15.62 14.55 -13.54
C GLN A 222 14.70 15.05 -12.43
N LYS A 223 14.28 14.15 -11.53
CA LYS A 223 13.42 14.51 -10.39
C LYS A 223 14.05 15.55 -9.48
N VAL A 224 15.37 15.43 -9.21
CA VAL A 224 16.10 16.45 -8.44
C VAL A 224 15.97 17.82 -9.11
N LEU A 225 16.21 17.92 -10.42
CA LEU A 225 16.12 19.19 -11.16
C LEU A 225 14.73 19.80 -11.07
N GLU A 226 13.68 19.00 -11.27
CA GLU A 226 12.28 19.45 -11.14
C GLU A 226 11.99 19.99 -9.73
N THR A 227 12.42 19.27 -8.68
CA THR A 227 12.19 19.70 -7.29
C THR A 227 13.02 20.91 -6.86
N CYS A 228 14.15 21.18 -7.52
CA CYS A 228 14.97 22.37 -7.26
C CYS A 228 14.37 23.62 -7.91
N ASP A 229 13.78 23.50 -9.10
CA ASP A 229 13.16 24.62 -9.82
C ASP A 229 11.88 25.11 -9.13
N ASP A 230 11.11 24.20 -8.51
CA ASP A 230 9.91 24.53 -7.73
C ASP A 230 10.21 25.38 -6.47
N GLN A 231 11.45 25.41 -6.00
CA GLN A 231 11.87 26.23 -4.85
C GLN A 231 12.34 27.65 -5.23
N GLN A 232 12.42 27.96 -6.53
CA GLN A 232 12.84 29.27 -7.04
C GLN A 232 11.67 30.15 -7.53
N LEU A 233 10.42 29.72 -7.35
CA LEU A 233 9.18 30.46 -7.66
C LEU A 233 8.38 30.78 -6.38
#